data_AF-A0A401K8B4-F1
#
_entry.id   AF-A0A401K8B4-F1
#
_cell.length_a   1.000
_cell.length_b   1.000
_cell.length_c   1.000
_cell.angle_alpha   90.00
_cell.angle_beta   90.00
_cell.angle_gamma   90.00
#
_symmetry.space_group_name_H-M   'P 1'
#
loop_
_entity.id
_entity.type
_entity.pdbx_description
1 polymer ?
#
loop_
_entity_poly.entity_id
_entity_poly.type
_entity_poly.pdbx_seq_one_letter_code
_entity_poly.pdbx_strand_id
1 'polypeptide(L)'
;MTKHSLAILTALCAASTLFSSSASAADDAGALTVRPAGYKPRPGDAKLGEKLFNDPKLSTNGMSCASCHANHASYSDSFAKPYPHTVAMARDQLGRKQVYLDEMIQACMIMPMAAKPLPWDSKELAALVAFVEQEQKTFNPVKR
;
A
#
# COMPACT_ATOMS: atom_id res chain seq x y z
N MET A 1 -30.03 -17.91 68.58
CA MET A 1 -29.20 -18.80 67.75
C MET A 1 -29.83 -18.91 66.36
N THR A 2 -28.98 -19.11 65.34
CA THR A 2 -29.23 -19.48 63.94
C THR A 2 -29.60 -18.41 62.89
N LYS A 3 -28.51 -17.98 62.21
CA LYS A 3 -28.28 -17.91 60.75
C LYS A 3 -28.87 -16.73 59.95
N HIS A 4 -28.03 -15.73 59.72
CA HIS A 4 -28.11 -14.86 58.53
C HIS A 4 -27.44 -15.59 57.35
N SER A 5 -28.22 -15.88 56.31
CA SER A 5 -27.69 -16.38 55.03
C SER A 5 -27.52 -15.20 54.08
N LEU A 6 -26.26 -14.96 53.73
CA LEU A 6 -25.81 -14.01 52.72
C LEU A 6 -26.03 -14.65 51.35
N ALA A 7 -26.93 -14.11 50.53
CA ALA A 7 -27.09 -14.51 49.14
C ALA A 7 -26.66 -13.35 48.23
N ILE A 8 -25.50 -13.56 47.63
CA ILE A 8 -24.88 -12.80 46.56
C ILE A 8 -25.84 -12.79 45.36
N LEU A 9 -26.21 -11.61 44.86
CA LEU A 9 -26.80 -11.50 43.53
C LEU A 9 -25.89 -10.65 42.63
N THR A 10 -25.40 -11.39 41.65
CA THR A 10 -24.53 -11.09 40.52
C THR A 10 -24.83 -9.83 39.74
N ALA A 11 -23.74 -9.20 39.31
CA ALA A 11 -23.64 -8.08 38.39
C ALA A 11 -24.36 -8.32 37.05
N LEU A 12 -25.02 -7.28 36.55
CA LEU A 12 -25.32 -7.09 35.13
C LEU A 12 -24.69 -5.75 34.69
N CYS A 13 -23.42 -5.79 34.30
CA CYS A 13 -22.83 -4.73 33.48
C CYS A 13 -23.29 -4.94 32.04
N ALA A 14 -24.39 -4.32 31.66
CA ALA A 14 -24.76 -4.14 30.26
C ALA A 14 -24.24 -2.77 29.81
N ALA A 15 -23.04 -2.76 29.22
CA ALA A 15 -22.57 -1.64 28.41
C ALA A 15 -22.00 -2.20 27.12
N SER A 16 -22.77 -1.97 26.07
CA SER A 16 -22.66 -2.46 24.72
C SER A 16 -21.25 -2.33 24.15
N THR A 17 -20.81 -3.40 23.51
CA THR A 17 -19.63 -3.44 22.65
C THR A 17 -19.72 -2.36 21.57
N LEU A 18 -18.92 -1.31 21.69
CA LEU A 18 -18.60 -0.45 20.56
C LEU A 18 -17.72 -1.26 19.60
N PHE A 19 -18.34 -1.82 18.56
CA PHE A 19 -17.64 -2.23 17.36
C PHE A 19 -17.06 -0.96 16.73
N SER A 20 -15.78 -0.67 16.99
CA SER A 20 -15.02 0.27 16.17
C SER A 20 -14.83 -0.36 14.79
N SER A 21 -15.76 -0.09 13.88
CA SER A 21 -15.55 -0.32 12.45
C SER A 21 -14.48 0.65 11.96
N SER A 22 -13.22 0.22 11.95
CA SER A 22 -12.11 0.93 11.29
C SER A 22 -12.11 0.77 9.76
N ALA A 23 -13.27 0.51 9.15
CA ALA A 23 -13.44 0.14 7.75
C ALA A 23 -13.87 1.31 6.82
N SER A 24 -13.37 2.53 7.04
CA SER A 24 -13.95 3.71 6.36
C SER A 24 -13.00 4.84 5.98
N ALA A 25 -11.70 4.55 5.82
CA ALA A 25 -10.77 5.50 5.22
C ALA A 25 -9.66 4.82 4.41
N ALA A 26 -9.14 3.70 4.91
CA ALA A 26 -8.18 2.88 4.19
C ALA A 26 -8.80 2.20 2.95
N ASP A 27 -10.06 1.77 3.06
CA ASP A 27 -10.80 1.14 1.95
C ASP A 27 -11.08 2.13 0.82
N ASP A 28 -11.46 3.37 1.16
CA ASP A 28 -11.71 4.44 0.18
C ASP A 28 -10.42 4.90 -0.51
N ALA A 29 -9.33 5.05 0.25
CA ALA A 29 -8.02 5.36 -0.33
C ALA A 29 -7.54 4.23 -1.25
N GLY A 30 -7.77 2.98 -0.86
CA GLY A 30 -7.51 1.79 -1.67
C GLY A 30 -8.21 1.86 -3.03
N ALA A 31 -9.49 2.26 -3.07
CA ALA A 31 -10.23 2.38 -4.32
C ALA A 31 -9.60 3.36 -5.34
N LEU A 32 -8.95 4.44 -4.87
CA LEU A 32 -8.29 5.43 -5.73
C LEU A 32 -7.05 4.90 -6.46
N THR A 33 -6.54 3.75 -6.05
CA THR A 33 -5.34 3.13 -6.62
C THR A 33 -5.67 2.00 -7.61
N VAL A 34 -6.92 1.91 -8.06
CA VAL A 34 -7.38 1.04 -9.15
C VAL A 34 -7.42 1.83 -10.45
N ARG A 35 -6.92 1.26 -11.54
CA ARG A 35 -6.94 1.91 -12.86
C ARG A 35 -8.37 2.31 -13.26
N PRO A 36 -8.61 3.55 -13.73
CA PRO A 36 -9.90 3.93 -14.25
C PRO A 36 -10.20 3.21 -15.58
N ALA A 37 -11.49 3.08 -15.91
CA ALA A 37 -11.91 2.48 -17.17
C ALA A 37 -11.31 3.23 -18.37
N GLY A 38 -10.78 2.48 -19.35
CA GLY A 38 -10.17 3.06 -20.54
C GLY A 38 -8.76 3.64 -20.33
N TYR A 39 -8.16 3.46 -19.16
CA TYR A 39 -6.79 3.89 -18.88
C TYR A 39 -5.78 3.27 -19.86
N LYS A 40 -4.91 4.12 -20.39
CA LYS A 40 -3.79 3.72 -21.25
C LYS A 40 -2.50 4.29 -20.66
N PRO A 41 -1.55 3.45 -20.22
CA PRO A 41 -0.25 3.91 -19.76
C PRO A 41 0.44 4.73 -20.84
N ARG A 42 1.07 5.83 -20.43
CA ARG A 42 1.90 6.65 -21.31
C ARG A 42 3.38 6.31 -21.10
N PRO A 43 4.25 6.56 -22.09
CA PRO A 43 5.69 6.43 -21.90
C PRO A 43 6.19 7.35 -20.77
N GLY A 44 7.08 6.83 -19.93
CA GLY A 44 7.71 7.56 -18.84
C GLY A 44 9.17 7.89 -19.10
N ASP A 45 9.69 8.90 -18.40
CA ASP A 45 11.12 9.20 -18.32
C ASP A 45 11.68 8.58 -17.02
N ALA A 46 12.50 7.53 -17.17
CA ALA A 46 13.06 6.83 -16.02
C ALA A 46 14.01 7.71 -15.17
N LYS A 47 14.65 8.74 -15.74
CA LYS A 47 15.49 9.66 -14.96
C LYS A 47 14.66 10.53 -14.03
N LEU A 48 13.50 10.98 -14.51
CA LEU A 48 12.51 11.64 -13.66
C LEU A 48 11.96 10.65 -12.62
N GLY A 49 11.71 9.41 -13.02
CA GLY A 49 11.24 8.35 -12.13
C GLY A 49 12.20 8.08 -10.97
N GLU A 50 13.49 7.96 -11.25
CA GLU A 50 14.54 7.79 -10.23
C GLU A 50 14.56 8.98 -9.26
N LYS A 51 14.49 10.21 -9.78
CA LYS A 51 14.42 11.41 -8.94
C LYS A 51 13.20 11.38 -8.00
N LEU A 52 12.03 11.05 -8.54
CA LEU A 52 10.78 10.98 -7.77
C LEU A 52 10.80 9.83 -6.75
N PHE A 53 11.35 8.68 -7.12
CA PHE A 53 11.48 7.51 -6.25
C PHE A 53 12.30 7.82 -4.98
N ASN A 54 13.26 8.74 -5.10
CA ASN A 54 14.09 9.22 -3.99
C ASN A 54 13.54 10.46 -3.29
N ASP A 55 12.45 11.09 -3.77
CA ASP A 55 11.98 12.37 -3.27
C ASP A 55 11.04 12.20 -2.05
N PRO A 56 11.46 12.59 -0.83
CA PRO A 56 10.60 12.50 0.35
C PRO A 56 9.42 13.47 0.30
N LYS A 57 9.45 14.49 -0.58
CA LYS A 57 8.38 15.50 -0.71
C LYS A 57 7.11 14.95 -1.34
N LEU A 58 7.15 13.74 -1.90
CA LEU A 58 5.95 13.05 -2.37
C LEU A 58 5.07 12.57 -1.21
N SER A 59 5.63 12.41 -0.02
CA SER A 59 4.93 11.99 1.18
C SER A 59 4.56 13.17 2.07
N THR A 60 3.63 12.94 3.00
CA THR A 60 3.36 13.87 4.10
C THR A 60 4.15 13.52 5.37
N ASN A 61 4.82 12.35 5.39
CA ASN A 61 5.52 11.81 6.55
C ASN A 61 7.04 11.68 6.37
N GLY A 62 7.60 12.28 5.31
CA GLY A 62 9.04 12.33 5.04
C GLY A 62 9.63 11.06 4.42
N MET A 63 8.82 10.05 4.10
CA MET A 63 9.28 8.86 3.39
C MET A 63 9.32 9.06 1.87
N SER A 64 10.22 8.33 1.22
CA SER A 64 10.22 8.14 -0.24
C SER A 64 10.07 6.65 -0.56
N CYS A 65 9.94 6.30 -1.83
CA CYS A 65 9.95 4.90 -2.24
C CYS A 65 11.29 4.22 -1.86
N ALA A 66 12.39 4.97 -2.00
CA ALA A 66 13.73 4.52 -1.64
C ALA A 66 13.89 4.22 -0.14
N SER A 67 13.06 4.79 0.74
CA SER A 67 13.08 4.46 2.18
C SER A 67 12.92 2.96 2.46
N CYS A 68 12.22 2.22 1.58
CA CYS A 68 12.09 0.76 1.69
C CYS A 68 12.76 -0.01 0.55
N HIS A 69 12.83 0.58 -0.65
CA HIS A 69 13.19 -0.13 -1.88
C HIS A 69 14.55 0.22 -2.47
N ALA A 70 15.36 1.04 -1.79
CA ALA A 70 16.73 1.32 -2.24
C ALA A 70 17.55 0.03 -2.42
N ASN A 71 18.36 -0.04 -3.48
CA ASN A 71 19.21 -1.19 -3.80
C ASN A 71 18.45 -2.52 -3.85
N HIS A 72 17.24 -2.51 -4.42
CA HIS A 72 16.34 -3.66 -4.48
C HIS A 72 15.88 -4.25 -3.12
N ALA A 73 16.02 -3.50 -2.03
CA ALA A 73 15.56 -3.95 -0.71
C ALA A 73 14.03 -4.12 -0.68
N SER A 74 13.57 -4.99 0.23
CA SER A 74 12.14 -5.18 0.55
C SER A 74 11.20 -5.57 -0.60
N TYR A 75 11.71 -5.81 -1.81
CA TYR A 75 10.94 -6.48 -2.86
C TYR A 75 10.72 -7.95 -2.49
N SER A 76 9.61 -8.55 -2.91
CA SER A 76 9.43 -10.01 -2.84
C SER A 76 10.05 -10.69 -4.06
N ASP A 77 10.26 -12.02 -4.03
CA ASP A 77 10.72 -12.76 -5.22
C ASP A 77 9.80 -12.55 -6.42
N SER A 78 8.50 -12.36 -6.15
CA SER A 78 7.50 -12.11 -7.18
C SER A 78 7.76 -10.82 -7.96
N PHE A 79 8.56 -9.88 -7.46
CA PHE A 79 8.92 -8.68 -8.20
C PHE A 79 9.63 -8.99 -9.51
N ALA A 80 10.32 -10.14 -9.64
CA ALA A 80 10.89 -10.58 -10.92
C ALA A 80 9.85 -11.00 -11.97
N LYS A 81 8.57 -11.16 -11.58
CA LYS A 81 7.51 -11.60 -12.48
C LYS A 81 6.93 -10.40 -13.25
N PRO A 82 6.54 -10.58 -14.52
CA PRO A 82 5.80 -9.56 -15.24
C PRO A 82 4.53 -9.14 -14.49
N TYR A 83 4.18 -7.87 -14.55
CA TYR A 83 2.88 -7.39 -14.08
C TYR A 83 1.78 -7.69 -15.13
N PRO A 84 0.53 -7.95 -14.69
CA PRO A 84 0.08 -7.97 -13.31
C PRO A 84 0.47 -9.27 -12.58
N HIS A 85 0.81 -9.15 -11.30
CA HIS A 85 1.07 -10.29 -10.43
C HIS A 85 0.71 -9.97 -8.97
N THR A 86 0.78 -10.98 -8.09
CA THR A 86 0.50 -10.80 -6.66
C THR A 86 1.66 -10.13 -5.94
N VAL A 87 1.39 -9.00 -5.30
CA VAL A 87 2.34 -8.31 -4.40
C VAL A 87 1.82 -8.40 -2.96
N ALA A 88 2.68 -8.80 -2.02
CA ALA A 88 2.28 -9.04 -0.62
C ALA A 88 1.59 -7.82 0.01
N MET A 89 2.16 -6.62 -0.15
CA MET A 89 1.56 -5.40 0.40
C MET A 89 0.15 -5.15 -0.15
N ALA A 90 -0.07 -5.28 -1.45
CA ALA A 90 -1.41 -5.11 -2.04
C ALA A 90 -2.39 -6.21 -1.61
N ARG A 91 -1.93 -7.45 -1.45
CA ARG A 91 -2.76 -8.56 -0.94
C ARG A 91 -3.17 -8.32 0.51
N ASP A 92 -2.20 -8.02 1.36
CA ASP A 92 -2.37 -7.99 2.81
C ASP A 92 -3.08 -6.72 3.28
N GLN A 93 -2.87 -5.59 2.58
CA GLN A 93 -3.45 -4.30 2.98
C GLN A 93 -4.70 -3.91 2.17
N LEU A 94 -4.79 -4.35 0.91
CA LEU A 94 -5.88 -3.96 0.00
C LEU A 94 -6.73 -5.15 -0.47
N GLY A 95 -6.47 -6.36 0.01
CA GLY A 95 -7.20 -7.57 -0.39
C GLY A 95 -7.03 -7.95 -1.86
N ARG A 96 -6.02 -7.41 -2.56
CA ARG A 96 -5.87 -7.59 -4.02
C ARG A 96 -5.15 -8.89 -4.35
N LYS A 97 -5.76 -9.71 -5.21
CA LYS A 97 -5.15 -10.95 -5.71
C LYS A 97 -3.96 -10.68 -6.64
N GLN A 98 -4.07 -9.64 -7.46
CA GLN A 98 -3.05 -9.17 -8.38
C GLN A 98 -3.17 -7.67 -8.53
N VAL A 99 -2.07 -7.03 -8.90
CA VAL A 99 -2.01 -5.59 -9.19
C VAL A 99 -1.21 -5.37 -10.45
N TYR A 100 -1.48 -4.27 -11.14
CA TYR A 100 -0.55 -3.69 -12.10
C TYR A 100 0.52 -2.84 -11.40
N LEU A 101 1.60 -2.51 -12.10
CA LEU A 101 2.72 -1.78 -11.50
C LEU A 101 2.34 -0.35 -11.07
N ASP A 102 1.61 0.38 -11.89
CA ASP A 102 1.08 1.72 -11.56
C ASP A 102 0.09 1.69 -10.39
N GLU A 103 -0.78 0.68 -10.32
CA GLU A 103 -1.64 0.46 -9.14
C GLU A 103 -0.81 0.20 -7.88
N MET A 104 0.27 -0.57 -8.00
CA MET A 104 1.18 -0.83 -6.88
C MET A 104 1.92 0.43 -6.45
N ILE A 105 2.41 1.25 -7.39
CA ILE A 105 3.04 2.55 -7.09
C ILE A 105 2.07 3.45 -6.33
N GLN A 106 0.84 3.58 -6.81
CA GLN A 106 -0.20 4.38 -6.15
C GLN A 106 -0.51 3.83 -4.74
N ALA A 107 -0.55 2.50 -4.59
CA ALA A 107 -0.73 1.83 -3.30
C ALA A 107 0.44 2.14 -2.33
N CYS A 108 1.70 2.10 -2.79
CA CYS A 108 2.86 2.52 -2.00
C CYS A 108 2.76 3.99 -1.55
N MET A 109 2.23 4.86 -2.40
CA MET A 109 2.06 6.26 -2.06
C MET A 109 1.06 6.46 -0.92
N ILE A 110 -0.11 5.81 -0.99
CA ILE A 110 -1.15 6.05 0.01
C ILE A 110 -0.91 5.34 1.35
N MET A 111 -0.31 4.13 1.34
CA MET A 111 -0.25 3.27 2.53
C MET A 111 0.94 3.64 3.41
N PRO A 112 2.20 3.30 3.06
CA PRO A 112 3.33 3.70 3.88
C PRO A 112 3.59 5.22 3.78
N MET A 113 3.56 5.81 2.58
CA MET A 113 4.00 7.21 2.41
C MET A 113 2.96 8.26 2.82
N ALA A 114 1.75 7.88 3.24
CA ALA A 114 0.68 8.82 3.60
C ALA A 114 0.49 9.95 2.57
N ALA A 115 0.65 9.64 1.29
CA ALA A 115 0.58 10.56 0.18
C ALA A 115 -0.80 10.48 -0.50
N LYS A 116 -1.09 11.46 -1.34
CA LYS A 116 -2.20 11.34 -2.29
C LYS A 116 -1.73 10.57 -3.53
N PRO A 117 -2.58 9.76 -4.16
CA PRO A 117 -2.26 9.19 -5.46
C PRO A 117 -1.96 10.30 -6.48
N LEU A 118 -1.08 10.01 -7.43
CA LEU A 118 -0.84 10.84 -8.59
C LEU A 118 -2.03 10.74 -9.57
N PRO A 119 -2.26 11.78 -10.40
CA PRO A 119 -3.18 11.66 -11.52
C PRO A 119 -2.76 10.51 -12.44
N TRP A 120 -3.72 9.70 -12.90
CA TRP A 120 -3.45 8.51 -13.71
C TRP A 120 -2.73 8.84 -15.03
N ASP A 121 -3.00 10.00 -15.62
CA ASP A 121 -2.40 10.49 -16.87
C ASP A 121 -1.14 11.35 -16.65
N SER A 122 -0.68 11.49 -15.40
CA SER A 122 0.46 12.33 -15.03
C SER A 122 1.77 11.83 -15.62
N LYS A 123 2.71 12.76 -15.83
CA LYS A 123 4.07 12.42 -16.25
C LYS A 123 4.83 11.73 -15.13
N GLU A 124 4.51 12.09 -13.88
CA GLU A 124 5.11 11.60 -12.65
C GLU A 124 4.82 10.11 -12.44
N LEU A 125 3.55 9.69 -12.60
CA LEU A 125 3.19 8.27 -12.49
C LEU A 125 3.88 7.45 -13.59
N ALA A 126 3.85 7.96 -14.83
CA ALA A 126 4.51 7.30 -15.95
C ALA A 126 6.03 7.17 -15.73
N ALA A 127 6.67 8.22 -15.21
CA ALA A 127 8.09 8.24 -14.90
C ALA A 127 8.44 7.22 -13.81
N LEU A 128 7.67 7.16 -12.72
CA LEU A 128 7.84 6.16 -11.66
C LEU A 128 7.67 4.73 -12.20
N VAL A 129 6.67 4.48 -13.05
CA VAL A 129 6.49 3.18 -13.72
C VAL A 129 7.74 2.83 -14.53
N ALA A 130 8.22 3.74 -15.39
CA ALA A 130 9.39 3.49 -16.23
C ALA A 130 10.65 3.19 -15.42
N PHE A 131 10.85 3.86 -14.28
CA PHE A 131 11.98 3.60 -13.39
C PHE A 131 11.86 2.26 -12.66
N VAL A 132 10.69 1.96 -12.07
CA VAL A 132 10.50 0.68 -11.36
C VAL A 132 10.54 -0.52 -12.31
N GLU A 133 10.16 -0.35 -13.59
CA GLU A 133 10.41 -1.37 -14.62
C GLU A 133 11.90 -1.60 -14.91
N GLN A 134 12.76 -0.58 -14.76
CA GLN A 134 14.21 -0.76 -14.86
C GLN A 134 14.74 -1.54 -13.66
N GLU A 135 14.34 -1.17 -12.45
CA GLU A 135 14.66 -1.92 -11.22
C GLU A 135 14.22 -3.39 -11.34
N GLN A 136 13.01 -3.64 -11.87
CA GLN A 136 12.51 -5.00 -12.10
C GLN A 136 13.41 -5.81 -13.04
N LYS A 137 13.94 -5.19 -14.11
CA LYS A 137 14.82 -5.87 -15.08
C LYS A 137 16.17 -6.25 -14.47
N THR A 138 16.66 -5.45 -13.53
CA THR A 138 17.95 -5.69 -12.85
C THR A 138 17.82 -6.52 -11.58
N PHE A 139 16.59 -6.75 -11.11
CA PHE A 139 16.31 -7.53 -9.91
C PHE A 139 16.64 -9.02 -10.10
N ASN A 140 17.45 -9.57 -9.20
CA ASN A 140 17.72 -11.01 -9.13
C ASN A 140 17.32 -11.57 -7.75
N PRO A 141 16.24 -12.36 -7.67
CA PRO A 141 15.75 -12.90 -6.40
C PRO A 141 16.75 -13.82 -5.69
N VAL A 142 17.69 -14.43 -6.42
CA VAL A 142 18.66 -15.41 -5.90
C VAL A 142 19.92 -14.77 -5.30
N LYS A 143 20.18 -13.47 -5.56
CA LYS A 143 21.44 -12.79 -5.20
C LYS A 143 21.28 -11.75 -4.09
N ARG A 144 20.35 -11.95 -3.16
CA ARG A 144 19.97 -10.97 -2.14
C ARG A 144 20.74 -11.09 -0.84
#